data_AF-A0A6B9T867-F1
#
_entry.id   AF-A0A6B9T867-F1
#
_cell.length_a   1.000
_cell.length_b   1.000
_cell.length_c   1.000
_cell.angle_alpha   90.00
_cell.angle_beta   90.00
_cell.angle_gamma   90.00
#
_symmetry.space_group_name_H-M   'P 1'
#
loop_
_entity.id
_entity.type
_entity.pdbx_description
1 polymer ?
#
loop_
_entity_poly.entity_id
_entity_poly.type
_entity_poly.pdbx_seq_one_letter_code
_entity_poly.pdbx_strand_id
1 'polypeptide(L)'
;MTPVPKKMVFGAALGLIGGIIALCAVAAAWDGTLDSMPLVGLNLLVACMFFAVAGGFTKFTPVQGSTILVLAAVCEAVVILSILYEGSYIWLNLVLAVIGAVNILFAACPTVTTWVDAQRI
;
A
#
# COMPACT_ATOMS: atom_id res chain seq x y z
N MET A 1 -23.01 0.59 -16.51
CA MET A 1 -21.88 0.69 -15.56
C MET A 1 -21.07 1.91 -15.91
N THR A 2 -20.81 2.81 -14.97
CA THR A 2 -19.94 3.98 -15.22
C THR A 2 -18.49 3.52 -15.37
N PRO A 3 -17.67 4.19 -16.21
CA PRO A 3 -16.27 3.85 -16.37
C PRO A 3 -15.52 4.00 -15.03
N VAL A 4 -14.56 3.09 -14.77
CA VAL A 4 -13.74 3.12 -13.57
C VAL A 4 -12.92 4.43 -13.54
N PRO A 5 -12.92 5.19 -12.43
CA PRO A 5 -12.13 6.41 -12.33
C PRO A 5 -10.64 6.12 -12.54
N LYS A 6 -9.95 6.94 -13.34
CA LYS A 6 -8.51 6.78 -13.61
C LYS A 6 -7.68 6.73 -12.31
N LYS A 7 -8.07 7.50 -11.30
CA LYS A 7 -7.42 7.52 -9.97
C LYS A 7 -7.43 6.14 -9.28
N MET A 8 -8.45 5.31 -9.51
CA MET A 8 -8.48 3.94 -8.98
C MET A 8 -7.49 3.04 -9.72
N VAL A 9 -7.40 3.16 -11.04
CA VAL A 9 -6.44 2.39 -11.84
C VAL A 9 -5.01 2.76 -11.45
N PHE A 10 -4.73 4.06 -11.30
CA PHE A 10 -3.42 4.53 -10.85
C PHE A 10 -3.10 4.12 -9.41
N GLY A 11 -4.07 4.21 -8.48
CA GLY A 11 -3.89 3.74 -7.10
C GLY A 11 -3.61 2.24 -7.02
N ALA A 12 -4.31 1.43 -7.83
CA ALA A 12 -4.04 0.00 -7.94
C ALA A 12 -2.63 -0.29 -8.46
N ALA A 13 -2.20 0.41 -9.51
CA ALA A 13 -0.87 0.26 -10.09
C ALA A 13 0.23 0.70 -9.12
N LEU A 14 0.07 1.85 -8.44
CA LEU A 14 1.02 2.35 -7.46
C LEU A 14 1.13 1.44 -6.25
N GLY A 15 -0.01 0.93 -5.74
CA GLY A 15 0.00 -0.06 -4.68
C GLY A 15 0.75 -1.33 -5.07
N LEU A 16 0.57 -1.81 -6.30
CA LEU A 16 1.27 -3.00 -6.80
C LEU A 16 2.79 -2.76 -6.94
N ILE A 17 3.20 -1.61 -7.46
CA ILE A 17 4.61 -1.21 -7.54
C ILE A 17 5.23 -1.11 -6.14
N GLY A 18 4.53 -0.48 -5.19
CA GLY A 18 4.97 -0.38 -3.80
C GLY A 18 5.16 -1.76 -3.16
N GLY A 19 4.23 -2.69 -3.41
CA GLY A 19 4.32 -4.07 -2.91
C GLY A 19 5.52 -4.83 -3.47
N ILE A 20 5.82 -4.67 -4.76
CA ILE A 20 7.00 -5.28 -5.41
C ILE A 20 8.29 -4.71 -4.82
N ILE A 21 8.38 -3.38 -4.65
CA ILE A 21 9.56 -2.73 -4.06
C ILE A 21 9.79 -3.23 -2.63
N ALA A 22 8.72 -3.33 -1.83
CA ALA A 22 8.80 -3.84 -0.47
C ALA A 22 9.21 -5.33 -0.43
N LEU A 23 8.77 -6.17 -1.38
CA LEU A 23 9.27 -7.54 -1.50
C LEU A 23 10.76 -7.61 -1.81
N CYS A 24 11.27 -6.73 -2.67
CA CYS A 24 12.71 -6.63 -2.88
C CYS A 24 13.46 -6.24 -1.59
N ALA A 25 12.85 -5.39 -0.75
CA ALA A 25 13.41 -5.03 0.56
C ALA A 25 13.41 -6.21 1.55
N VAL A 26 12.41 -7.11 1.50
CA VAL A 26 12.42 -8.38 2.26
C VAL A 26 13.66 -9.20 1.91
N ALA A 27 13.92 -9.39 0.62
CA ALA A 27 15.08 -10.17 0.16
C ALA A 27 16.42 -9.51 0.56
N ALA A 28 16.48 -8.18 0.55
CA ALA A 28 17.68 -7.44 0.94
C ALA A 28 17.94 -7.41 2.45
N ALA A 29 16.90 -7.54 3.28
CA ALA A 29 17.01 -7.54 4.74
C ALA A 29 17.44 -8.90 5.32
N TRP A 30 17.36 -9.98 4.54
CA TRP A 30 17.73 -11.32 4.99
C TRP A 30 19.24 -11.53 4.94
N ASP A 31 19.87 -11.73 6.11
CA ASP A 31 21.30 -12.02 6.25
C ASP A 31 21.60 -13.50 6.57
N GLY A 32 20.57 -14.35 6.64
CA GLY A 32 20.71 -15.77 7.00
C GLY A 32 20.64 -16.07 8.50
N THR A 33 20.46 -15.06 9.35
CA THR A 33 20.41 -15.22 10.82
C THR A 33 18.98 -15.06 11.36
N LEU A 34 18.76 -15.53 12.60
CA LEU A 34 17.50 -15.32 13.32
C LEU A 34 17.27 -13.84 13.67
N ASP A 35 18.35 -13.06 13.81
CA ASP A 35 18.29 -11.67 14.23
C ASP A 35 17.73 -10.74 13.15
N SER A 36 17.80 -11.14 11.86
CA SER A 36 17.19 -10.38 10.76
C SER A 36 15.69 -10.68 10.55
N MET A 37 15.13 -11.71 11.21
CA MET A 37 13.72 -12.09 11.05
C MET A 37 12.72 -10.97 11.35
N PRO A 38 12.89 -10.10 12.38
CA PRO A 38 11.99 -8.99 12.63
C PRO A 38 11.95 -7.97 11.49
N LEU A 39 13.10 -7.64 10.90
CA LEU A 39 13.21 -6.68 9.80
C LEU A 39 12.59 -7.24 8.51
N VAL A 40 12.86 -8.52 8.23
CA VAL A 40 12.28 -9.27 7.11
C VAL A 40 10.76 -9.34 7.24
N GLY A 41 10.26 -9.64 8.44
CA GLY A 41 8.83 -9.65 8.76
C GLY A 41 8.18 -8.27 8.60
N LEU A 42 8.87 -7.20 9.01
CA LEU A 42 8.38 -5.83 8.87
C LEU A 42 8.27 -5.42 7.39
N ASN A 43 9.29 -5.70 6.57
CA ASN A 43 9.22 -5.43 5.14
C ASN A 43 8.16 -6.29 4.42
N LEU A 44 7.94 -7.52 4.89
CA LEU A 44 6.90 -8.39 4.36
C LEU A 44 5.52 -7.83 4.69
N LEU A 45 5.33 -7.32 5.91
CA LEU A 45 4.11 -6.63 6.30
C LEU A 45 3.86 -5.40 5.42
N VAL A 46 4.89 -4.56 5.18
CA VAL A 46 4.79 -3.42 4.26
C VAL A 46 4.34 -3.88 2.87
N ALA A 47 4.93 -4.95 2.34
CA ALA A 47 4.55 -5.49 1.03
C ALA A 47 3.09 -5.96 1.01
N CYS A 48 2.65 -6.72 2.01
CA CYS A 48 1.27 -7.17 2.15
C CYS A 48 0.29 -6.00 2.22
N MET A 49 0.62 -4.94 2.95
CA MET A 49 -0.22 -3.75 3.05
C MET A 49 -0.37 -3.04 1.70
N PHE A 50 0.73 -2.88 0.94
CA PHE A 50 0.67 -2.30 -0.39
C PHE A 50 -0.18 -3.12 -1.37
N PHE A 51 -0.05 -4.45 -1.34
CA PHE A 51 -0.91 -5.32 -2.14
C PHE A 51 -2.38 -5.27 -1.71
N ALA A 52 -2.65 -5.14 -0.40
CA ALA A 52 -4.00 -4.98 0.10
C ALA A 52 -4.61 -3.63 -0.34
N VAL A 53 -3.83 -2.54 -0.33
CA VAL A 53 -4.24 -1.24 -0.90
C VAL A 53 -4.53 -1.37 -2.40
N ALA A 54 -3.63 -2.01 -3.14
CA ALA A 54 -3.83 -2.25 -4.58
C ALA A 54 -5.13 -3.03 -4.85
N GLY A 55 -5.36 -4.08 -4.06
CA GLY A 55 -6.59 -4.87 -4.06
C GLY A 55 -7.83 -4.01 -3.79
N GLY A 56 -7.78 -3.10 -2.81
CA GLY A 56 -8.86 -2.17 -2.48
C GLY A 56 -9.35 -1.34 -3.68
N PHE A 57 -8.42 -0.87 -4.52
CA PHE A 57 -8.76 -0.10 -5.70
C PHE A 57 -9.35 -0.93 -6.87
N THR A 58 -9.22 -2.26 -6.87
CA THR A 58 -9.72 -3.10 -7.97
C THR A 58 -11.24 -3.17 -8.02
N LYS A 59 -11.83 -3.31 -9.23
CA LYS A 59 -13.27 -3.26 -9.48
C LYS A 59 -14.10 -4.23 -8.63
N PHE A 60 -13.53 -5.38 -8.27
CA PHE A 60 -14.26 -6.52 -7.70
C PHE A 60 -14.23 -6.58 -6.17
N THR A 61 -13.61 -5.60 -5.51
CA THR A 61 -13.44 -5.64 -4.07
C THR A 61 -14.72 -5.21 -3.34
N PRO A 62 -15.23 -6.00 -2.38
CA PRO A 62 -16.48 -5.73 -1.67
C PRO A 62 -16.32 -4.70 -0.53
N VAL A 63 -15.39 -3.74 -0.67
CA VAL A 63 -15.07 -2.76 0.37
C VAL A 63 -15.60 -1.37 0.01
N GLN A 64 -16.00 -0.62 1.03
CA GLN A 64 -16.47 0.76 0.88
C GLN A 64 -15.30 1.71 0.60
N GLY A 65 -15.60 2.90 0.06
CA GLY A 65 -14.57 3.91 -0.20
C GLY A 65 -13.80 4.33 1.06
N SER A 66 -14.50 4.43 2.19
CA SER A 66 -13.92 4.73 3.51
C SER A 66 -12.91 3.67 3.96
N THR A 67 -13.19 2.38 3.70
CA THR A 67 -12.29 1.28 4.02
C THR A 67 -10.99 1.37 3.24
N ILE A 68 -11.04 1.75 1.95
CA ILE A 68 -9.82 1.92 1.12
C ILE A 68 -8.92 3.01 1.71
N LEU A 69 -9.51 4.12 2.17
CA LEU A 69 -8.77 5.21 2.79
C LEU A 69 -8.08 4.77 4.09
N VAL A 70 -8.80 4.06 4.97
CA VAL A 70 -8.24 3.53 6.21
C VAL A 70 -7.11 2.56 5.90
N LEU A 71 -7.29 1.68 4.93
CA LEU A 71 -6.29 0.68 4.56
C LEU A 71 -5.02 1.33 3.98
N ALA A 72 -5.17 2.40 3.18
CA ALA A 72 -4.05 3.20 2.71
C ALA A 72 -3.34 3.94 3.87
N ALA A 73 -4.08 4.47 4.84
CA ALA A 73 -3.50 5.13 6.02
C ALA A 73 -2.72 4.15 6.91
N VAL A 74 -3.24 2.93 7.12
CA VAL A 74 -2.52 1.89 7.85
C VAL A 74 -1.28 1.44 7.09
N CYS A 75 -1.36 1.33 5.75
CA CYS A 75 -0.18 1.02 4.93
C CYS A 75 0.94 2.04 5.14
N GLU A 76 0.62 3.34 5.12
CA GLU A 76 1.59 4.40 5.38
C GLU A 76 2.15 4.35 6.80
N ALA A 77 1.31 4.08 7.81
CA ALA A 77 1.77 3.92 9.19
C ALA A 77 2.80 2.80 9.33
N VAL A 78 2.61 1.67 8.64
CA VAL A 78 3.56 0.55 8.64
C VAL A 78 4.86 0.92 7.91
N VAL A 79 4.79 1.73 6.84
CA VAL A 79 5.99 2.26 6.17
C VAL A 79 6.78 3.17 7.12
N ILE A 80 6.11 4.06 7.85
CA ILE A 80 6.75 4.91 8.87
C ILE A 80 7.42 4.06 9.96
N LEU A 81 6.77 2.98 10.41
CA LEU A 81 7.40 2.03 11.34
C LEU A 81 8.65 1.39 10.73
N SER A 82 8.63 1.00 9.46
CA SER A 82 9.83 0.49 8.76
C SER A 82 10.97 1.52 8.72
N ILE A 83 10.67 2.82 8.60
CA ILE A 83 11.69 3.88 8.70
C ILE A 83 12.28 3.93 10.10
N LEU A 84 11.44 3.94 11.14
CA LEU A 84 11.88 4.10 12.53
C LEU A 84 12.70 2.93 13.06
N TYR A 85 12.40 1.72 12.60
CA TYR A 85 13.11 0.50 12.97
C TYR A 85 14.22 0.11 11.99
N GLU A 86 14.56 0.99 11.04
CA GLU A 86 15.58 0.73 10.02
C GLU A 86 15.35 -0.61 9.27
N GLY A 87 14.08 -0.92 9.00
CA GLY A 87 13.64 -2.16 8.35
C GLY A 87 14.30 -2.39 7.00
N SER A 88 14.67 -1.32 6.29
CA SER A 88 15.43 -1.38 5.04
C SER A 88 16.23 -0.09 4.83
N TYR A 89 16.88 0.04 3.66
CA TYR A 89 17.56 1.27 3.27
C TYR A 89 16.61 2.48 3.30
N ILE A 90 17.05 3.55 3.95
CA ILE A 90 16.23 4.76 4.15
C ILE A 90 15.65 5.32 2.85
N TRP A 91 16.40 5.27 1.75
CA TRP A 91 15.94 5.73 0.43
C TRP A 91 14.79 4.89 -0.13
N LEU A 92 14.79 3.57 0.08
CA LEU A 92 13.69 2.69 -0.34
C LEU A 92 12.43 2.98 0.46
N ASN A 93 12.56 3.12 1.77
CA ASN A 93 11.44 3.45 2.63
C ASN A 93 10.86 4.85 2.31
N LEU A 94 11.68 5.81 1.89
CA LEU A 94 11.23 7.12 1.44
C LEU A 94 10.41 7.04 0.15
N VAL A 95 10.82 6.21 -0.81
CA VAL A 95 10.03 5.95 -2.02
C VAL A 95 8.69 5.30 -1.67
N LEU A 96 8.70 4.31 -0.78
CA LEU A 96 7.47 3.66 -0.32
C LEU A 96 6.54 4.65 0.39
N ALA A 97 7.06 5.55 1.22
CA ALA A 97 6.26 6.57 1.90
C ALA A 97 5.59 7.54 0.91
N VAL A 98 6.31 7.94 -0.16
CA VAL A 98 5.71 8.75 -1.23
C VAL A 98 4.57 8.00 -1.92
N ILE A 99 4.75 6.71 -2.22
CA ILE A 99 3.71 5.89 -2.87
C ILE A 99 2.49 5.74 -1.94
N GLY A 100 2.71 5.47 -0.65
CA GLY A 100 1.64 5.34 0.33
C GLY A 100 0.86 6.64 0.52
N ALA A 101 1.55 7.78 0.65
CA ALA A 101 0.93 9.10 0.70
C ALA A 101 0.07 9.41 -0.55
N VAL A 102 0.56 9.08 -1.74
CA VAL A 102 -0.22 9.26 -2.99
C VAL A 102 -1.46 8.36 -3.01
N ASN A 103 -1.35 7.12 -2.55
CA ASN A 103 -2.49 6.21 -2.44
C ASN A 103 -3.54 6.72 -1.45
N ILE A 104 -3.14 7.35 -0.35
CA ILE A 104 -4.06 8.04 0.59
C ILE A 104 -4.79 9.18 -0.13
N LEU A 105 -4.07 10.03 -0.87
CA LEU A 105 -4.67 11.15 -1.61
C LEU A 105 -5.68 10.67 -2.66
N PHE A 106 -5.39 9.55 -3.34
CA PHE A 106 -6.31 8.93 -4.29
C PHE A 106 -7.53 8.31 -3.62
N ALA A 107 -7.35 7.64 -2.47
CA ALA A 107 -8.45 7.10 -1.69
C ALA A 107 -9.36 8.18 -1.10
N ALA A 108 -8.80 9.31 -0.68
CA ALA A 108 -9.53 10.46 -0.13
C ALA A 108 -10.30 11.27 -1.18
N CYS A 109 -10.10 11.01 -2.48
CA CYS A 109 -10.81 11.74 -3.53
C CYS A 109 -12.32 11.39 -3.54
N PRO A 110 -13.22 12.38 -3.49
CA PRO A 110 -14.66 12.14 -3.52
C PRO A 110 -15.13 11.35 -4.73
N THR A 111 -14.47 11.53 -5.89
CA THR A 111 -14.75 10.78 -7.12
C THR A 111 -14.50 9.28 -6.98
N VAL A 112 -13.57 8.87 -6.12
CA VAL A 112 -13.26 7.45 -5.87
C VAL A 112 -14.27 6.87 -4.88
N THR A 113 -14.51 7.55 -3.77
CA THR A 113 -15.44 7.08 -2.74
C THR A 113 -16.87 6.97 -3.25
N THR A 114 -17.38 8.03 -3.90
CA THR A 114 -18.73 8.01 -4.48
C THR A 114 -18.91 6.95 -5.56
N TRP A 115 -17.89 6.70 -6.37
CA TRP A 115 -17.97 5.66 -7.40
C TRP A 115 -17.98 4.25 -6.79
N VAL A 116 -17.15 4.02 -5.77
CA VAL A 116 -17.10 2.74 -5.04
C VAL A 116 -18.45 2.46 -4.39
N ASP A 117 -18.98 3.41 -3.63
CA ASP A 117 -20.20 3.23 -2.87
C ASP A 117 -21.44 3.10 -3.79
N ALA A 118 -21.42 3.70 -4.99
CA ALA A 118 -22.53 3.64 -5.94
C ALA A 118 -22.46 2.48 -6.95
N GLN A 119 -21.33 1.77 -7.07
CA GLN A 119 -21.15 0.71 -8.08
C GLN A 119 -20.76 -0.65 -7.48
N ARG A 120 -20.38 -0.72 -6.19
CA ARG A 120 -19.93 -1.96 -5.52
C ARG A 120 -20.76 -2.36 -4.30
N ILE A 121 -21.63 -1.47 -3.81
CA ILE A 121 -22.59 -1.67 -2.71
C ILE A 121 -24.00 -1.51 -3.31
#